data_AF-A0A0K1PMR1-F1
#
_entry.id   AF-A0A0K1PMR1-F1
#
_cell.length_a   1.000
_cell.length_b   1.000
_cell.length_c   1.000
_cell.angle_alpha   90.00
_cell.angle_beta   90.00
_cell.angle_gamma   90.00
#
_symmetry.space_group_name_H-M   'P 1'
#
loop_
_entity.id
_entity.type
_entity.pdbx_description
1 polymer ?
#
loop_
_entity_poly.entity_id
_entity_poly.type
_entity_poly.pdbx_seq_one_letter_code
_entity_poly.pdbx_strand_id
1 'polypeptide(L)'
;MKSRTKRAFVRSLALAFGLAVLPLSSSWAQSRTEPDPRSGPRVSAPSTSASATFALVIGSNQSVDSELAPLKYADDDAARYFDLFRLLGARTTLLTRLDENTRRLHSQAAAEAEEPRIANLERAVAQLSAAVAQARSRSLETTVYIVYAGHGNVRDGEGYITLEDGRITGAALARIVSGINATRVHLVVDACASYLVAYSRGPGGQRRPLEEFRVRSLEDDPRVGMLLSTSSARESHEWEAFQSGVFSHEVRSGLYGAADMNGDGIVTYREIGAFVARANAAVPNERYRPDIHARPPKDSEVFVDIRRALSRRVLIDGSHAGHYVLEDADGIRLADLNNAAGQDVVLVRPDRTLFLRRPEDEAEYELEPARPQVALAELSPRAPLVRMRGAAHEAFARLFALPFDSRAVDEFALAPAAPLRDDGPATPNTPWSPRRTLGVVALGVGAVGLGLGTYFALDAHGVATRAPDRESNADAFERSRRVSREETAATISLVGGGAVAAAGALLLLWPQARNVQAVALPSGGYVGYSHSF
;
A
#
# COMPACT_ATOMS: atom_id res chain seq x y z
N MET A 1 -99.05 47.75 8.74
CA MET A 1 -99.65 46.55 9.38
C MET A 1 -98.51 45.63 9.81
N LYS A 2 -98.46 45.36 11.14
CA LYS A 2 -97.78 44.29 11.90
C LYS A 2 -96.51 43.64 11.26
N SER A 3 -95.34 43.61 11.88
CA SER A 3 -94.96 43.98 13.25
C SER A 3 -93.43 43.91 13.44
N ARG A 4 -92.93 44.91 14.19
CA ARG A 4 -91.90 44.81 15.26
C ARG A 4 -90.48 44.41 14.83
N THR A 5 -89.55 45.33 14.55
CA THR A 5 -88.95 46.45 15.34
C THR A 5 -87.91 46.00 16.37
N LYS A 6 -86.77 46.72 16.33
CA LYS A 6 -85.70 46.98 17.33
C LYS A 6 -84.40 46.23 17.04
N ARG A 7 -83.20 46.79 17.15
CA ARG A 7 -82.63 48.14 17.44
C ARG A 7 -81.13 47.98 17.04
N ALA A 8 -80.49 48.93 16.36
CA ALA A 8 -79.63 49.98 16.95
C ALA A 8 -78.60 49.42 17.96
N PHE A 9 -77.30 49.76 18.00
CA PHE A 9 -76.48 50.81 17.41
C PHE A 9 -75.01 50.47 17.77
N VAL A 10 -74.05 50.66 16.84
CA VAL A 10 -72.75 51.35 17.00
C VAL A 10 -71.59 50.81 17.89
N ARG A 11 -70.39 50.88 17.26
CA ARG A 11 -68.98 51.04 17.75
C ARG A 11 -68.13 49.81 18.12
N SER A 12 -67.09 49.55 17.32
CA SER A 12 -65.65 49.67 17.66
C SER A 12 -64.78 49.19 16.46
N LEU A 13 -63.99 50.09 15.83
CA LEU A 13 -62.51 50.21 15.89
C LEU A 13 -61.75 49.02 15.21
N ALA A 14 -61.46 49.10 13.90
CA ALA A 14 -60.17 49.41 13.24
C ALA A 14 -59.09 48.32 13.44
N LEU A 15 -58.53 47.63 12.42
CA LEU A 15 -57.70 48.13 11.31
C LEU A 15 -57.51 46.98 10.27
N ALA A 16 -57.61 47.24 8.96
CA ALA A 16 -56.92 46.46 7.89
C ALA A 16 -57.11 47.15 6.52
N PHE A 17 -55.99 47.34 5.79
CA PHE A 17 -55.95 47.85 4.41
C PHE A 17 -56.34 46.73 3.43
N GLY A 18 -57.21 47.03 2.46
CA GLY A 18 -57.57 46.14 1.34
C GLY A 18 -57.60 46.91 0.02
N LEU A 19 -57.04 46.31 -1.04
CA LEU A 19 -57.19 46.71 -2.44
C LEU A 19 -58.10 45.70 -3.18
N ALA A 20 -58.97 46.23 -4.04
CA ALA A 20 -60.04 45.58 -4.83
C ALA A 20 -59.54 44.42 -5.73
N VAL A 21 -60.21 43.27 -5.90
CA VAL A 21 -61.60 42.88 -6.28
C VAL A 21 -61.99 43.26 -7.72
N LEU A 22 -62.21 42.23 -8.56
CA LEU A 22 -63.41 41.96 -9.38
C LEU A 22 -63.40 40.46 -9.83
N PRO A 23 -64.57 39.83 -10.14
CA PRO A 23 -64.83 38.43 -9.78
C PRO A 23 -65.24 37.47 -10.93
N LEU A 24 -64.91 36.19 -10.66
CA LEU A 24 -65.59 34.90 -10.86
C LEU A 24 -66.87 34.71 -11.71
N SER A 25 -66.80 33.69 -12.59
CA SER A 25 -67.74 32.54 -12.72
C SER A 25 -67.17 31.57 -13.79
N SER A 26 -66.58 30.40 -13.47
CA SER A 26 -67.14 29.07 -13.15
C SER A 26 -67.60 28.21 -14.34
N SER A 27 -66.88 27.13 -14.63
CA SER A 27 -67.41 25.78 -14.90
C SER A 27 -66.27 24.77 -15.12
N TRP A 28 -66.36 23.63 -14.45
CA TRP A 28 -65.40 22.53 -14.41
C TRP A 28 -65.89 21.35 -15.26
N ALA A 29 -65.06 20.82 -16.16
CA ALA A 29 -65.10 19.41 -16.60
C ALA A 29 -63.81 19.01 -17.38
N GLN A 30 -62.95 18.26 -16.68
CA GLN A 30 -62.05 17.18 -17.15
C GLN A 30 -61.36 17.26 -18.53
N SER A 31 -60.05 17.53 -18.48
CA SER A 31 -59.07 16.86 -19.35
C SER A 31 -57.93 16.33 -18.47
N ARG A 32 -57.81 15.01 -18.33
CA ARG A 32 -56.63 14.35 -17.76
C ARG A 32 -55.47 14.55 -18.74
N THR A 33 -54.45 15.28 -18.33
CA THR A 33 -53.11 15.18 -18.93
C THR A 33 -52.25 14.42 -17.95
N GLU A 34 -51.88 13.19 -18.30
CA GLU A 34 -50.89 12.38 -17.58
C GLU A 34 -49.56 13.16 -17.45
N PRO A 35 -48.87 13.07 -16.30
CA PRO A 35 -47.52 13.61 -16.17
C PRO A 35 -46.56 12.72 -16.99
N ASP A 36 -45.73 13.35 -17.84
CA ASP A 36 -44.62 12.68 -18.52
C ASP A 36 -43.64 12.13 -17.46
N PRO A 37 -43.42 10.80 -17.38
CA PRO A 37 -42.56 10.20 -16.36
C PRO A 37 -41.05 10.42 -16.61
N ARG A 38 -40.64 11.33 -17.51
CA ARG A 38 -39.23 11.54 -17.89
C ARG A 38 -38.59 12.86 -17.46
N SER A 39 -39.19 13.66 -16.60
CA SER A 39 -38.50 14.85 -16.05
C SER A 39 -37.84 14.53 -14.71
N GLY A 40 -36.83 13.67 -14.73
CA GLY A 40 -35.86 13.55 -13.63
C GLY A 40 -35.00 14.82 -13.51
N PRO A 41 -34.32 15.05 -12.37
CA PRO A 41 -33.43 16.18 -12.22
C PRO A 41 -32.35 16.13 -13.31
N ARG A 42 -32.23 17.20 -14.11
CA ARG A 42 -31.10 17.36 -15.03
C ARG A 42 -29.84 17.46 -14.17
N VAL A 43 -29.13 16.34 -14.03
CA VAL A 43 -27.75 16.31 -13.56
C VAL A 43 -26.96 17.16 -14.55
N SER A 44 -26.52 18.33 -14.10
CA SER A 44 -25.52 19.11 -14.81
C SER A 44 -24.31 18.21 -15.05
N ALA A 45 -23.95 17.99 -16.33
CA ALA A 45 -22.74 17.27 -16.68
C ALA A 45 -21.55 17.85 -15.90
N PRO A 46 -20.72 17.03 -15.25
CA PRO A 46 -19.54 17.54 -14.56
C PRO A 46 -18.69 18.29 -15.57
N SER A 47 -18.38 19.56 -15.29
CA SER A 47 -17.39 20.30 -16.04
C SER A 47 -16.10 19.49 -16.00
N THR A 48 -15.65 18.96 -17.14
CA THR A 48 -14.33 18.35 -17.28
C THR A 48 -13.30 19.44 -17.03
N SER A 49 -12.87 19.59 -15.76
CA SER A 49 -11.71 20.40 -15.41
C SER A 49 -10.55 19.91 -16.28
N ALA A 50 -9.98 20.80 -17.09
CA ALA A 50 -8.87 20.44 -17.94
C ALA A 50 -7.74 19.85 -17.08
N SER A 51 -7.31 18.64 -17.42
CA SER A 51 -6.32 17.88 -16.66
C SER A 51 -5.06 17.60 -17.47
N ALA A 52 -3.93 17.55 -16.79
CA ALA A 52 -2.64 17.13 -17.31
C ALA A 52 -2.15 15.91 -16.52
N THR A 53 -1.84 14.85 -17.25
CA THR A 53 -1.35 13.59 -16.68
C THR A 53 0.13 13.40 -17.02
N PHE A 54 0.91 13.00 -16.03
CA PHE A 54 2.32 12.71 -16.17
C PHE A 54 2.62 11.32 -15.61
N ALA A 55 3.63 10.65 -16.18
CA ALA A 55 4.09 9.37 -15.67
C ALA A 55 5.62 9.33 -15.63
N LEU A 56 6.17 8.88 -14.51
CA LEU A 56 7.58 8.49 -14.36
C LEU A 56 7.61 6.97 -14.21
N VAL A 57 8.12 6.28 -15.23
CA VAL A 57 8.19 4.82 -15.26
C VAL A 57 9.64 4.41 -15.07
N ILE A 58 9.88 3.52 -14.12
CA ILE A 58 11.22 3.06 -13.72
C ILE A 58 11.23 1.53 -13.76
N GLY A 59 12.16 0.95 -14.51
CA GLY A 59 12.39 -0.50 -14.57
C GLY A 59 13.86 -0.79 -14.33
N SER A 60 14.19 -1.56 -13.30
CA SER A 60 15.58 -1.93 -13.00
C SER A 60 15.76 -3.43 -12.88
N ASN A 61 16.36 -4.04 -13.91
CA ASN A 61 16.73 -5.45 -13.85
C ASN A 61 17.91 -5.71 -12.91
N GLN A 62 18.79 -4.71 -12.77
CA GLN A 62 19.99 -4.81 -11.95
C GLN A 62 19.74 -4.15 -10.59
N SER A 63 20.55 -4.53 -9.60
CA SER A 63 20.58 -3.91 -8.28
C SER A 63 21.99 -3.48 -7.91
N VAL A 64 22.09 -2.42 -7.11
CA VAL A 64 23.34 -2.07 -6.39
C VAL A 64 23.73 -3.15 -5.36
N ASP A 65 22.79 -4.01 -4.98
CA ASP A 65 23.01 -5.17 -4.11
C ASP A 65 23.57 -6.34 -4.92
N SER A 66 24.88 -6.54 -4.85
CA SER A 66 25.61 -7.57 -5.64
C SER A 66 25.17 -9.01 -5.37
N GLU A 67 24.49 -9.25 -4.25
CA GLU A 67 23.94 -10.55 -3.86
C GLU A 67 22.63 -10.90 -4.58
N LEU A 68 21.96 -9.93 -5.19
CA LEU A 68 20.73 -10.15 -5.93
C LEU A 68 21.07 -10.54 -7.38
N ALA A 69 20.54 -11.69 -7.81
CA ALA A 69 20.61 -12.06 -9.21
C ALA A 69 19.77 -11.09 -10.05
N PRO A 70 20.26 -10.67 -11.23
CA PRO A 70 19.49 -9.78 -12.09
C PRO A 70 18.12 -10.36 -12.47
N LEU A 71 17.12 -9.49 -12.45
CA LEU A 71 15.80 -9.77 -13.02
C LEU A 71 15.87 -9.81 -14.55
N LYS A 72 14.83 -10.40 -15.15
CA LYS A 72 14.72 -10.57 -16.60
C LYS A 72 13.79 -9.57 -17.27
N TYR A 73 12.75 -9.08 -16.59
CA TYR A 73 11.60 -8.46 -17.27
C TYR A 73 11.15 -7.11 -16.69
N ALA A 74 11.89 -6.53 -15.74
CA ALA A 74 11.55 -5.21 -15.21
C ALA A 74 11.72 -4.11 -16.28
N ASP A 75 12.61 -4.30 -17.26
CA ASP A 75 12.74 -3.41 -18.41
C ASP A 75 11.59 -3.58 -19.42
N ASP A 76 11.16 -4.81 -19.71
CA ASP A 76 9.94 -5.08 -20.48
C ASP A 76 8.71 -4.42 -19.84
N ASP A 77 8.56 -4.56 -18.52
CA ASP A 77 7.46 -3.95 -17.77
C ASP A 77 7.47 -2.43 -17.87
N ALA A 78 8.63 -1.81 -17.73
CA ALA A 78 8.78 -0.38 -17.87
C ALA A 78 8.48 0.09 -19.30
N ALA A 79 8.90 -0.64 -20.33
CA ALA A 79 8.57 -0.33 -21.72
C ALA A 79 7.06 -0.42 -22.00
N ARG A 80 6.39 -1.46 -21.49
CA ARG A 80 4.94 -1.64 -21.67
C ARG A 80 4.12 -0.60 -20.90
N TYR A 81 4.55 -0.22 -19.69
CA TYR A 81 3.92 0.89 -18.98
C TYR A 81 4.15 2.22 -19.70
N PHE A 82 5.35 2.45 -20.26
CA PHE A 82 5.64 3.64 -21.04
C PHE A 82 4.69 3.79 -22.22
N ASP A 83 4.50 2.72 -23.00
CA ASP A 83 3.57 2.72 -24.14
C ASP A 83 2.12 2.94 -23.69
N LEU A 84 1.67 2.26 -22.63
CA LEU A 84 0.32 2.39 -22.10
C LEU A 84 0.03 3.80 -21.59
N PHE A 85 0.90 4.40 -20.78
CA PHE A 85 0.67 5.75 -20.27
C PHE A 85 0.63 6.80 -21.39
N ARG A 86 1.42 6.60 -22.46
CA ARG A 86 1.35 7.46 -23.65
C ARG A 86 0.04 7.26 -24.41
N LEU A 87 -0.42 6.02 -24.56
CA LEU A 87 -1.73 5.70 -25.14
C LEU A 87 -2.86 6.38 -24.37
N LEU A 88 -2.75 6.44 -23.04
CA LEU A 88 -3.69 7.15 -22.16
C LEU A 88 -3.51 8.69 -22.16
N GLY A 89 -2.56 9.22 -22.95
CA GLY A 89 -2.34 10.65 -23.13
C GLY A 89 -1.50 11.31 -22.03
N ALA A 90 -0.77 10.54 -21.23
CA ALA A 90 0.18 11.07 -20.27
C ALA A 90 1.49 11.51 -20.94
N ARG A 91 2.10 12.57 -20.40
CA ARG A 91 3.50 12.88 -20.69
C ARG A 91 4.38 11.96 -19.85
N THR A 92 5.09 11.04 -20.49
CA THR A 92 5.81 9.96 -19.81
C THR A 92 7.32 10.12 -19.92
N THR A 93 8.03 9.92 -18.82
CA THR A 93 9.49 9.77 -18.74
C THR A 93 9.84 8.35 -18.36
N LEU A 94 10.83 7.76 -19.02
CA LEU A 94 11.23 6.36 -18.86
C LEU A 94 12.67 6.25 -18.38
N LEU A 95 12.87 5.56 -17.24
CA LEU A 95 14.18 5.20 -16.70
C LEU A 95 14.31 3.68 -16.68
N THR A 96 15.00 3.10 -17.65
CA THR A 96 15.29 1.68 -17.69
C THR A 96 16.44 1.36 -18.65
N ARG A 97 17.22 0.33 -18.32
CA ARG A 97 18.21 -0.22 -19.24
C ARG A 97 17.56 -1.37 -20.00
N LEU A 98 17.08 -1.05 -21.20
CA LEU A 98 16.44 -2.03 -22.08
C LEU A 98 17.44 -3.05 -22.61
N ASP A 99 17.06 -4.32 -22.58
CA ASP A 99 17.80 -5.37 -23.26
C ASP A 99 17.65 -5.27 -24.80
N GLU A 100 18.33 -6.14 -25.54
CA GLU A 100 18.26 -6.11 -27.01
C GLU A 100 16.87 -6.47 -27.57
N ASN A 101 16.16 -7.36 -26.91
CA ASN A 101 14.84 -7.78 -27.32
C ASN A 101 13.80 -6.69 -27.08
N THR A 102 13.77 -6.12 -25.88
CA THR A 102 12.87 -5.03 -25.49
C THR A 102 13.10 -3.80 -26.38
N ARG A 103 14.36 -3.50 -26.74
CA ARG A 103 14.67 -2.41 -27.70
C ARG A 103 14.08 -2.63 -29.09
N ARG A 104 14.03 -3.88 -29.58
CA ARG A 104 13.44 -4.20 -30.89
C ARG A 104 11.92 -4.06 -30.87
N LEU A 105 11.30 -4.52 -29.80
CA LEU A 105 9.84 -4.53 -29.63
C LEU A 105 9.28 -3.13 -29.33
N HIS A 106 10.03 -2.31 -28.59
CA HIS A 106 9.58 -1.00 -28.12
C HIS A 106 10.50 0.12 -28.63
N SER A 107 10.42 0.41 -29.93
CA SER A 107 11.31 1.38 -30.60
C SER A 107 11.25 2.80 -30.00
N GLN A 108 10.05 3.25 -29.59
CA GLN A 108 9.91 4.56 -28.94
C GLN A 108 10.54 4.56 -27.54
N ALA A 109 10.35 3.50 -26.76
CA ALA A 109 11.01 3.35 -25.46
C ALA A 109 12.54 3.32 -25.65
N ALA A 110 13.05 2.61 -26.66
CA ALA A 110 14.47 2.56 -26.99
C ALA A 110 15.07 3.93 -27.34
N ALA A 111 14.28 4.82 -27.94
CA ALA A 111 14.72 6.16 -28.30
C ALA A 111 14.71 7.14 -27.10
N GLU A 112 13.84 6.93 -26.11
CA GLU A 112 13.62 7.87 -25.00
C GLU A 112 14.17 7.41 -23.65
N ALA A 113 14.46 6.11 -23.47
CA ALA A 113 14.88 5.56 -22.18
C ALA A 113 16.26 6.11 -21.75
N GLU A 114 16.34 6.54 -20.50
CA GLU A 114 17.61 6.76 -19.82
C GLU A 114 17.88 5.64 -18.81
N GLU A 115 19.13 5.46 -18.39
CA GLU A 115 19.47 4.42 -17.41
C GLU A 115 18.81 4.68 -16.04
N PRO A 116 18.36 3.63 -15.32
CA PRO A 116 17.74 3.75 -14.01
C PRO A 116 18.82 3.95 -12.93
N ARG A 117 19.38 5.15 -12.92
CA ARG A 117 20.44 5.61 -12.01
C ARG A 117 19.99 6.81 -11.21
N ILE A 118 20.57 7.02 -10.02
CA ILE A 118 20.18 8.11 -9.10
C ILE A 118 20.26 9.48 -9.80
N ALA A 119 21.34 9.77 -10.52
CA ALA A 119 21.49 11.06 -11.21
C ALA A 119 20.45 11.29 -12.33
N ASN A 120 20.03 10.23 -13.02
CA ASN A 120 18.97 10.31 -14.03
C ASN A 120 17.61 10.46 -13.37
N LEU A 121 17.36 9.76 -12.25
CA LEU A 121 16.15 9.91 -11.45
C LEU A 121 15.99 11.34 -10.93
N GLU A 122 17.04 11.92 -10.35
CA GLU A 122 17.01 13.31 -9.87
C GLU A 122 16.67 14.30 -10.99
N ARG A 123 17.26 14.10 -12.17
CA ARG A 123 16.97 14.93 -13.36
C ARG A 123 15.52 14.75 -13.83
N ALA A 124 15.04 13.52 -13.93
CA ALA A 124 13.68 13.20 -14.34
C ALA A 124 12.66 13.79 -13.36
N VAL A 125 12.89 13.69 -12.05
CA VAL A 125 12.04 14.29 -11.01
C VAL A 125 12.04 15.82 -11.11
N ALA A 126 13.20 16.44 -11.37
CA ALA A 126 13.27 17.89 -11.55
C ALA A 126 12.48 18.36 -12.79
N GLN A 127 12.62 17.67 -13.92
CA GLN A 127 11.88 17.94 -15.16
C GLN A 127 10.37 17.74 -14.97
N LEU A 128 9.98 16.64 -14.32
CA LEU A 128 8.59 16.34 -13.98
C LEU A 128 7.99 17.43 -13.08
N SER A 129 8.71 17.82 -12.02
CA SER A 129 8.26 18.87 -11.10
C SER A 129 8.07 20.22 -11.82
N ALA A 130 8.97 20.58 -12.73
CA ALA A 130 8.84 21.79 -13.55
C ALA A 130 7.63 21.71 -14.50
N ALA A 131 7.39 20.56 -15.13
CA ALA A 131 6.24 20.36 -16.02
C ALA A 131 4.90 20.40 -15.27
N VAL A 132 4.84 19.82 -14.07
CA VAL A 132 3.69 19.90 -13.17
C VAL A 132 3.44 21.35 -12.74
N ALA A 133 4.49 22.09 -12.36
CA ALA A 133 4.36 23.51 -11.99
C ALA A 133 3.83 24.35 -13.16
N GLN A 134 4.28 24.09 -14.39
CA GLN A 134 3.78 24.74 -15.59
C GLN A 134 2.32 24.40 -15.90
N ALA A 135 1.89 23.15 -15.71
CA ALA A 135 0.49 22.77 -15.87
C ALA A 135 -0.41 23.45 -14.83
N ARG A 136 0.05 23.52 -13.58
CA ARG A 136 -0.67 24.19 -12.49
C ARG A 136 -0.77 25.70 -12.66
N SER A 137 0.25 26.36 -13.23
CA SER A 137 0.16 27.80 -13.54
C SER A 137 -0.90 28.11 -14.61
N ARG A 138 -1.35 27.09 -15.34
CA ARG A 138 -2.49 27.13 -16.28
C ARG A 138 -3.80 26.62 -15.67
N SER A 139 -3.86 26.48 -14.35
CA SER A 139 -5.02 25.99 -13.59
C SER A 139 -5.51 24.61 -14.03
N LEU A 140 -4.59 23.75 -14.51
CA LEU A 140 -4.91 22.36 -14.82
C LEU A 140 -4.84 21.51 -13.55
N GLU A 141 -5.78 20.57 -13.43
CA GLU A 141 -5.66 19.46 -12.49
C GLU A 141 -4.49 18.56 -12.91
N THR A 142 -3.56 18.27 -12.01
CA THR A 142 -2.36 17.49 -12.36
C THR A 142 -2.35 16.15 -11.63
N THR A 143 -2.29 15.07 -12.39
CA THR A 143 -2.11 13.71 -11.88
C THR A 143 -0.73 13.20 -12.28
N VAL A 144 0.02 12.66 -11.32
CA VAL A 144 1.33 12.05 -11.55
C VAL A 144 1.27 10.57 -11.19
N TYR A 145 1.74 9.71 -12.08
CA TYR A 145 2.01 8.30 -11.79
C TYR A 145 3.51 8.09 -11.62
N ILE A 146 3.92 7.40 -10.57
CA ILE A 146 5.28 6.89 -10.41
C ILE A 146 5.16 5.37 -10.39
N VAL A 147 5.70 4.73 -11.42
CA VAL A 147 5.62 3.29 -11.62
C VAL A 147 7.03 2.73 -11.47
N TYR A 148 7.18 1.72 -10.63
CA TYR A 148 8.45 1.03 -10.41
C TYR A 148 8.27 -0.47 -10.56
N ALA A 149 9.09 -1.09 -11.38
CA ALA A 149 9.31 -2.53 -11.44
C ALA A 149 10.78 -2.83 -11.16
N GLY A 150 11.07 -3.73 -10.23
CA GLY A 150 12.45 -4.11 -9.93
C GLY A 150 12.61 -4.75 -8.56
N HIS A 151 13.85 -4.80 -8.09
CA HIS A 151 14.11 -5.32 -6.75
C HIS A 151 13.65 -4.37 -5.65
N GLY A 152 13.19 -4.96 -4.55
CA GLY A 152 12.99 -4.28 -3.28
C GLY A 152 13.40 -5.21 -2.15
N ASN A 153 13.92 -4.63 -1.08
CA ASN A 153 14.45 -5.39 0.04
C ASN A 153 14.37 -4.56 1.33
N VAL A 154 14.76 -5.16 2.45
CA VAL A 154 14.73 -4.52 3.77
C VAL A 154 16.13 -4.52 4.35
N ARG A 155 16.56 -3.37 4.87
CA ARG A 155 17.83 -3.23 5.58
C ARG A 155 17.60 -2.38 6.82
N ASP A 156 18.12 -2.85 7.95
CA ASP A 156 18.00 -2.16 9.24
C ASP A 156 16.54 -1.82 9.65
N GLY A 157 15.57 -2.61 9.17
CA GLY A 157 14.15 -2.41 9.43
C GLY A 157 13.45 -1.40 8.52
N GLU A 158 14.15 -0.82 7.54
CA GLU A 158 13.60 0.08 6.52
C GLU A 158 13.53 -0.62 5.16
N GLY A 159 12.39 -0.52 4.47
CA GLY A 159 12.26 -1.00 3.10
C GLY A 159 12.89 -0.03 2.10
N TYR A 160 13.50 -0.58 1.06
CA TYR A 160 14.01 0.19 -0.06
C TYR A 160 13.76 -0.52 -1.39
N ILE A 161 13.67 0.28 -2.46
CA ILE A 161 13.80 -0.18 -3.85
C ILE A 161 15.21 0.14 -4.35
N THR A 162 15.67 -0.55 -5.40
CA THR A 162 17.03 -0.37 -5.91
C THR A 162 17.05 0.15 -7.34
N LEU A 163 18.01 1.03 -7.57
CA LEU A 163 18.48 1.40 -8.89
C LEU A 163 19.82 0.69 -9.14
N GLU A 164 20.39 0.87 -10.32
CA GLU A 164 21.68 0.26 -10.68
C GLU A 164 22.84 0.73 -9.80
N ASP A 165 22.77 1.94 -9.27
CA ASP A 165 23.85 2.60 -8.53
C ASP A 165 23.43 3.15 -7.16
N GLY A 166 22.23 2.83 -6.69
CA GLY A 166 21.75 3.35 -5.42
C GLY A 166 20.50 2.66 -4.88
N ARG A 167 20.25 2.89 -3.60
CA ARG A 167 19.02 2.45 -2.90
C ARG A 167 18.12 3.67 -2.69
N ILE A 168 16.82 3.50 -2.88
CA ILE A 168 15.81 4.51 -2.57
C ILE A 168 14.97 3.98 -1.43
N THR A 169 15.17 4.53 -0.24
CA THR A 169 14.38 4.17 0.94
C THR A 169 13.01 4.85 0.91
N GLY A 170 12.10 4.39 1.77
CA GLY A 170 10.80 5.05 1.94
C GLY A 170 10.90 6.54 2.24
N ALA A 171 11.85 6.94 3.09
CA ALA A 171 12.12 8.34 3.39
C ALA A 171 12.61 9.13 2.16
N ALA A 172 13.44 8.52 1.31
CA ALA A 172 13.89 9.15 0.07
C ALA A 172 12.74 9.30 -0.94
N LEU A 173 11.91 8.26 -1.09
CA LEU A 173 10.73 8.29 -1.97
C LEU A 173 9.70 9.33 -1.48
N ALA A 174 9.47 9.43 -0.17
CA ALA A 174 8.63 10.47 0.43
C ALA A 174 9.13 11.88 0.11
N ARG A 175 10.44 12.11 0.17
CA ARG A 175 11.06 13.39 -0.22
C ARG A 175 10.81 13.69 -1.70
N ILE A 176 11.03 12.72 -2.58
CA ILE A 176 10.76 12.86 -4.03
C ILE A 176 9.29 13.25 -4.26
N VAL A 177 8.35 12.52 -3.67
CA VAL A 177 6.90 12.76 -3.84
C VAL A 177 6.48 14.11 -3.27
N SER A 178 7.04 14.51 -2.12
CA SER A 178 6.75 15.82 -1.52
C SER A 178 7.25 16.99 -2.36
N GLY A 179 8.33 16.80 -3.13
CA GLY A 179 8.86 17.79 -4.07
C GLY A 179 7.98 17.98 -5.31
N ILE A 180 7.17 16.98 -5.65
CA ILE A 180 6.25 17.02 -6.79
C ILE A 180 4.92 17.64 -6.33
N ASN A 181 4.73 18.93 -6.62
CA ASN A 181 3.52 19.66 -6.26
C ASN A 181 2.34 19.34 -7.21
N ALA A 182 1.96 18.08 -7.38
CA ALA A 182 0.77 17.68 -8.14
C ALA A 182 -0.49 17.69 -7.26
N THR A 183 -1.69 17.79 -7.87
CA THR A 183 -2.97 17.52 -7.18
C THR A 183 -2.98 16.11 -6.62
N ARG A 184 -2.64 15.10 -7.43
CA ARG A 184 -2.61 13.69 -7.04
C ARG A 184 -1.33 13.01 -7.50
N VAL A 185 -0.85 12.09 -6.69
CA VAL A 185 0.30 11.23 -7.01
C VAL A 185 -0.10 9.78 -6.78
N HIS A 186 0.00 8.94 -7.80
CA HIS A 186 -0.25 7.51 -7.71
C HIS A 186 1.07 6.75 -7.77
N LEU A 187 1.35 5.95 -6.75
CA LEU A 187 2.48 5.04 -6.72
C LEU A 187 2.03 3.64 -7.14
N VAL A 188 2.68 3.06 -8.13
CA VAL A 188 2.48 1.67 -8.58
C VAL A 188 3.82 0.96 -8.44
N VAL A 189 3.95 0.03 -7.50
CA VAL A 189 5.24 -0.57 -7.16
C VAL A 189 5.17 -2.09 -7.21
N ASP A 190 5.85 -2.66 -8.20
CA ASP A 190 6.07 -4.09 -8.37
C ASP A 190 7.48 -4.46 -7.88
N ALA A 191 7.58 -4.68 -6.57
CA ALA A 191 8.83 -5.03 -5.92
C ALA A 191 8.58 -5.83 -4.64
N CYS A 192 9.47 -6.78 -4.31
CA CYS A 192 9.46 -7.40 -2.99
C CYS A 192 9.58 -6.34 -1.89
N ALA A 193 8.85 -6.54 -0.78
CA ALA A 193 8.85 -5.60 0.34
C ALA A 193 8.43 -4.14 0.00
N SER A 194 7.76 -3.90 -1.14
CA SER A 194 7.29 -2.56 -1.53
C SER A 194 6.41 -1.89 -0.46
N TYR A 195 5.64 -2.69 0.30
CA TYR A 195 4.88 -2.22 1.46
C TYR A 195 5.77 -1.52 2.50
N LEU A 196 6.96 -2.04 2.77
CA LEU A 196 7.90 -1.46 3.75
C LEU A 196 8.67 -0.24 3.22
N VAL A 197 8.62 -0.01 1.91
CA VAL A 197 9.09 1.23 1.29
C VAL A 197 8.02 2.31 1.47
N ALA A 198 6.75 1.95 1.30
CA ALA A 198 5.63 2.86 1.40
C ALA A 198 5.20 3.17 2.84
N TYR A 199 5.46 2.26 3.78
CA TYR A 199 5.06 2.37 5.18
C TYR A 199 6.28 2.20 6.08
N SER A 200 6.33 3.00 7.15
CA SER A 200 7.41 2.89 8.15
C SER A 200 7.38 1.57 8.95
N ARG A 201 6.43 0.67 8.70
CA ARG A 201 6.17 -0.59 9.42
C ARG A 201 5.53 -1.63 8.52
N GLY A 202 5.73 -2.93 8.81
CA GLY A 202 4.97 -4.04 8.22
C GLY A 202 3.62 -4.30 8.93
N PRO A 203 2.72 -5.11 8.36
CA PRO A 203 1.46 -5.48 9.00
C PRO A 203 1.71 -6.12 10.38
N GLY A 204 1.12 -5.56 11.44
CA GLY A 204 1.22 -6.10 12.80
C GLY A 204 2.45 -5.67 13.64
N GLY A 205 3.30 -4.76 13.16
CA GLY A 205 4.44 -4.24 13.93
C GLY A 205 4.06 -3.17 14.98
N GLN A 206 4.56 -3.29 16.22
CA GLN A 206 4.37 -2.25 17.24
C GLN A 206 5.23 -1.00 16.98
N ARG A 207 4.68 0.18 17.32
CA ARG A 207 5.36 1.48 17.20
C ARG A 207 6.56 1.55 18.15
N ARG A 208 7.78 1.74 17.66
CA ARG A 208 8.86 2.36 18.45
C ARG A 208 8.75 3.88 18.29
N PRO A 209 8.63 4.67 19.37
CA PRO A 209 8.74 6.11 19.29
C PRO A 209 10.21 6.46 19.03
N LEU A 210 10.50 7.07 17.88
CA LEU A 210 11.72 7.85 17.67
C LEU A 210 11.25 9.31 17.58
N GLU A 211 11.40 10.07 18.65
CA GLU A 211 10.85 11.43 18.78
C GLU A 211 11.58 12.51 17.96
N GLU A 212 12.68 12.21 17.25
CA GLU A 212 13.54 13.27 16.72
C GLU A 212 13.63 13.44 15.19
N PHE A 213 12.93 12.65 14.38
CA PHE A 213 12.79 12.95 12.95
C PHE A 213 11.38 12.64 12.45
N ARG A 214 10.51 13.67 12.38
CA ARG A 214 9.25 13.59 11.64
C ARG A 214 9.55 13.59 10.14
N VAL A 215 10.04 12.47 9.61
CA VAL A 215 10.00 12.23 8.18
C VAL A 215 8.52 12.07 7.84
N ARG A 216 7.96 12.97 7.02
CA ARG A 216 6.63 12.76 6.44
C ARG A 216 6.67 11.43 5.72
N SER A 217 5.85 10.50 6.16
CA SER A 217 5.76 9.18 5.57
C SER A 217 4.81 9.25 4.36
N LEU A 218 4.97 8.38 3.35
CA LEU A 218 4.14 8.41 2.14
C LEU A 218 2.66 8.16 2.46
N GLU A 219 2.40 7.43 3.54
CA GLU A 219 1.07 7.16 4.06
C GLU A 219 0.37 8.39 4.65
N ASP A 220 1.12 9.40 5.10
CA ASP A 220 0.57 10.62 5.69
C ASP A 220 0.22 11.70 4.66
N ASP A 221 0.69 11.59 3.40
CA ASP A 221 0.37 12.57 2.35
C ASP A 221 -1.01 12.28 1.74
N PRO A 222 -2.01 13.15 1.93
CA PRO A 222 -3.39 12.90 1.49
C PRO A 222 -3.55 12.85 -0.04
N ARG A 223 -2.57 13.36 -0.80
CA ARG A 223 -2.58 13.36 -2.27
C ARG A 223 -2.12 12.04 -2.86
N VAL A 224 -1.46 11.22 -2.05
CA VAL A 224 -0.82 9.99 -2.50
C VAL A 224 -1.82 8.85 -2.46
N GLY A 225 -1.99 8.17 -3.60
CA GLY A 225 -2.59 6.85 -3.70
C GLY A 225 -1.51 5.81 -3.98
N MET A 226 -1.71 4.58 -3.52
CA MET A 226 -0.70 3.51 -3.59
C MET A 226 -1.33 2.20 -4.04
N LEU A 227 -0.72 1.58 -5.04
CA LEU A 227 -1.01 0.24 -5.52
C LEU A 227 0.30 -0.56 -5.46
N LEU A 228 0.43 -1.43 -4.46
CA LEU A 228 1.70 -2.09 -4.12
C LEU A 228 1.54 -3.60 -4.17
N SER A 229 2.54 -4.29 -4.72
CA SER A 229 2.65 -5.75 -4.62
C SER A 229 3.15 -6.14 -3.22
N THR A 230 2.35 -6.84 -2.42
CA THR A 230 2.67 -7.17 -1.01
C THR A 230 3.16 -8.59 -0.77
N SER A 231 3.37 -9.39 -1.83
CA SER A 231 3.86 -10.76 -1.68
C SER A 231 5.21 -10.79 -0.95
N SER A 232 5.31 -11.67 0.05
CA SER A 232 6.45 -11.72 0.96
C SER A 232 7.76 -12.05 0.22
N ALA A 233 8.85 -11.43 0.67
CA ALA A 233 10.17 -11.32 0.05
C ALA A 233 10.95 -12.62 -0.24
N ARG A 234 10.34 -13.67 -0.79
CA ARG A 234 11.07 -14.82 -1.35
C ARG A 234 10.45 -15.22 -2.68
N GLU A 235 11.13 -14.75 -3.72
CA GLU A 235 10.86 -14.85 -5.17
C GLU A 235 9.89 -13.77 -5.68
N SER A 236 10.46 -12.69 -6.26
CA SER A 236 9.75 -11.90 -7.26
C SER A 236 9.33 -12.86 -8.37
N HIS A 237 8.04 -13.10 -8.52
CA HIS A 237 7.51 -14.05 -9.50
C HIS A 237 7.50 -13.42 -10.89
N GLU A 238 8.68 -13.34 -11.51
CA GLU A 238 8.83 -13.08 -12.94
C GLU A 238 8.45 -14.34 -13.72
N TRP A 239 7.44 -14.25 -14.57
CA TRP A 239 6.94 -15.42 -15.32
C TRP A 239 7.39 -15.32 -16.78
N GLU A 240 8.18 -16.31 -17.24
CA GLU A 240 8.83 -16.25 -18.55
C GLU A 240 7.87 -16.05 -19.73
N ALA A 241 6.61 -16.50 -19.64
CA ALA A 241 5.68 -16.32 -20.76
C ALA A 241 4.79 -15.07 -20.69
N PHE A 242 4.80 -14.29 -19.60
CA PHE A 242 4.34 -12.90 -19.68
C PHE A 242 5.46 -11.95 -20.10
N GLN A 243 6.71 -12.43 -20.05
CA GLN A 243 7.92 -11.61 -20.17
C GLN A 243 7.78 -10.35 -19.29
N SER A 244 7.23 -10.52 -18.08
CA SER A 244 6.70 -9.45 -17.22
C SER A 244 6.49 -10.00 -15.80
N GLY A 245 6.52 -9.11 -14.80
CA GLY A 245 5.97 -9.37 -13.47
C GLY A 245 4.45 -9.56 -13.54
N VAL A 246 3.94 -10.58 -12.86
CA VAL A 246 2.50 -10.93 -12.86
C VAL A 246 1.63 -9.74 -12.43
N PHE A 247 2.01 -9.07 -11.33
CA PHE A 247 1.30 -7.89 -10.84
C PHE A 247 1.31 -6.75 -11.88
N SER A 248 2.46 -6.47 -12.50
CA SER A 248 2.55 -5.47 -13.55
C SER A 248 1.64 -5.77 -14.74
N HIS A 249 1.54 -7.03 -15.18
CA HIS A 249 0.62 -7.42 -16.24
C HIS A 249 -0.86 -7.26 -15.85
N GLU A 250 -1.23 -7.65 -14.63
CA GLU A 250 -2.61 -7.54 -14.14
C GLU A 250 -3.04 -6.08 -14.02
N VAL A 251 -2.19 -5.22 -13.46
CA VAL A 251 -2.47 -3.78 -13.35
C VAL A 251 -2.61 -3.16 -14.74
N ARG A 252 -1.71 -3.46 -15.68
CA ARG A 252 -1.84 -2.96 -17.06
C ARG A 252 -3.13 -3.44 -17.72
N SER A 253 -3.52 -4.70 -17.52
CA SER A 253 -4.79 -5.23 -18.05
C SER A 253 -5.98 -4.42 -17.55
N GLY A 254 -5.99 -4.08 -16.26
CA GLY A 254 -6.98 -3.19 -15.67
C GLY A 254 -6.97 -1.78 -16.27
N LEU A 255 -5.79 -1.20 -16.50
CA LEU A 255 -5.61 0.11 -17.15
C LEU A 255 -6.01 0.14 -18.63
N TYR A 256 -6.00 -1.00 -19.32
CA TYR A 256 -6.58 -1.12 -20.65
C TYR A 256 -8.12 -1.10 -20.62
N GLY A 257 -8.76 -1.19 -19.44
CA GLY A 257 -10.21 -1.13 -19.26
C GLY A 257 -10.83 -2.40 -18.69
N ALA A 258 -10.06 -3.47 -18.51
CA ALA A 258 -10.60 -4.73 -17.98
C ALA A 258 -11.11 -4.62 -16.53
N ALA A 259 -10.63 -3.63 -15.78
CA ALA A 259 -11.06 -3.36 -14.41
C ALA A 259 -12.26 -2.42 -14.32
N ASP A 260 -12.65 -1.73 -15.41
CA ASP A 260 -13.79 -0.80 -15.44
C ASP A 260 -15.11 -1.57 -15.36
N MET A 261 -15.56 -1.87 -14.14
CA MET A 261 -16.69 -2.76 -13.87
C MET A 261 -18.01 -2.07 -14.19
N ASN A 262 -18.12 -0.77 -13.92
CA ASN A 262 -19.35 -0.02 -14.15
C ASN A 262 -19.44 0.56 -15.58
N GLY A 263 -18.35 0.52 -16.36
CA GLY A 263 -18.30 0.94 -17.76
C GLY A 263 -18.29 2.46 -17.95
N ASP A 264 -17.93 3.25 -16.93
CA ASP A 264 -17.94 4.71 -17.00
C ASP A 264 -16.62 5.31 -17.56
N GLY A 265 -15.64 4.45 -17.87
CA GLY A 265 -14.32 4.82 -18.36
C GLY A 265 -13.38 5.38 -17.29
N ILE A 266 -13.71 5.20 -16.00
CA ILE A 266 -12.92 5.61 -14.85
C ILE A 266 -12.67 4.38 -13.98
N VAL A 267 -11.44 3.88 -13.98
CA VAL A 267 -11.08 2.78 -13.08
C VAL A 267 -10.73 3.36 -11.71
N THR A 268 -11.42 2.88 -10.68
CA THR A 268 -11.18 3.22 -9.27
C THR A 268 -10.15 2.32 -8.60
N TYR A 269 -9.64 2.73 -7.44
CA TYR A 269 -8.79 1.91 -6.57
C TYR A 269 -9.48 0.63 -6.12
N ARG A 270 -10.80 0.69 -5.94
CA ARG A 270 -11.60 -0.48 -5.55
C ARG A 270 -11.70 -1.47 -6.69
N GLU A 271 -12.01 -0.99 -7.89
CA GLU A 271 -12.09 -1.80 -9.10
C GLU A 271 -10.75 -2.44 -9.46
N ILE A 272 -9.66 -1.68 -9.52
CA ILE A 272 -8.35 -2.24 -9.84
C ILE A 272 -7.89 -3.23 -8.78
N GLY A 273 -8.16 -2.95 -7.50
CA GLY A 273 -7.84 -3.85 -6.40
C GLY A 273 -8.64 -5.16 -6.48
N ALA A 274 -9.95 -5.06 -6.71
CA ALA A 274 -10.84 -6.20 -6.88
C ALA A 274 -10.47 -7.04 -8.11
N PHE A 275 -10.13 -6.38 -9.22
CA PHE A 275 -9.72 -7.01 -10.47
C PHE A 275 -8.45 -7.85 -10.28
N VAL A 276 -7.40 -7.26 -9.70
CA VAL A 276 -6.14 -7.98 -9.42
C VAL A 276 -6.35 -9.11 -8.41
N ALA A 277 -7.13 -8.87 -7.35
CA ALA A 277 -7.45 -9.91 -6.37
C ALA A 277 -8.22 -11.08 -7.03
N ARG A 278 -9.15 -10.77 -7.94
CA ARG A 278 -9.94 -11.77 -8.65
C ARG A 278 -9.11 -12.56 -9.66
N ALA A 279 -8.21 -11.90 -10.40
CA ALA A 279 -7.29 -12.53 -11.33
C ALA A 279 -6.47 -13.66 -10.67
N ASN A 280 -6.12 -13.47 -9.40
CA ASN A 280 -5.31 -14.39 -8.61
C ASN A 280 -6.10 -15.40 -7.76
N ALA A 281 -7.42 -15.27 -7.67
CA ALA A 281 -8.24 -16.01 -6.71
C ALA A 281 -8.22 -17.53 -6.92
N ALA A 282 -8.00 -18.01 -8.15
CA ALA A 282 -7.93 -19.45 -8.44
C ALA A 282 -6.56 -20.08 -8.13
N VAL A 283 -5.54 -19.29 -7.80
CA VAL A 283 -4.21 -19.79 -7.40
C VAL A 283 -4.34 -20.44 -6.02
N PRO A 284 -4.23 -21.79 -5.87
CA PRO A 284 -4.60 -22.45 -4.61
C PRO A 284 -3.62 -22.20 -3.47
N ASN A 285 -2.33 -22.06 -3.79
CA ASN A 285 -1.29 -21.83 -2.80
C ASN A 285 -1.14 -20.32 -2.57
N GLU A 286 -1.55 -19.86 -1.39
CA GLU A 286 -1.45 -18.45 -0.98
C GLU A 286 -0.02 -17.90 -1.05
N ARG A 287 1.00 -18.75 -0.91
CA ARG A 287 2.40 -18.33 -1.07
C ARG A 287 2.72 -17.83 -2.49
N TYR A 288 2.04 -18.39 -3.49
CA TYR A 288 2.23 -18.04 -4.91
C TYR A 288 1.12 -17.14 -5.44
N ARG A 289 0.20 -16.72 -4.57
CA ARG A 289 -0.88 -15.81 -4.92
C ARG A 289 -0.38 -14.39 -4.67
N PRO A 290 -0.19 -13.56 -5.71
CA PRO A 290 0.03 -12.13 -5.53
C PRO A 290 -0.99 -11.53 -4.55
N ASP A 291 -0.49 -10.78 -3.59
CA ASP A 291 -1.29 -9.97 -2.68
C ASP A 291 -1.09 -8.50 -3.05
N ILE A 292 -2.14 -7.71 -2.87
CA ILE A 292 -2.20 -6.33 -3.32
C ILE A 292 -2.60 -5.40 -2.19
N HIS A 293 -1.85 -4.33 -2.05
CA HIS A 293 -2.23 -3.21 -1.20
C HIS A 293 -2.72 -2.06 -2.07
N ALA A 294 -4.04 -1.85 -2.06
CA ALA A 294 -4.71 -0.75 -2.74
C ALA A 294 -5.17 0.29 -1.72
N ARG A 295 -4.63 1.50 -1.80
CA ARG A 295 -5.04 2.66 -0.99
C ARG A 295 -5.24 3.89 -1.87
N PRO A 296 -6.45 4.48 -1.94
CA PRO A 296 -6.67 5.71 -2.68
C PRO A 296 -6.04 6.94 -2.00
N PRO A 297 -5.84 8.04 -2.73
CA PRO A 297 -5.74 9.38 -2.15
C PRO A 297 -6.94 9.68 -1.25
N LYS A 298 -6.79 10.62 -0.31
CA LYS A 298 -7.83 10.93 0.69
C LYS A 298 -9.14 11.44 0.08
N ASP A 299 -9.07 12.13 -1.05
CA ASP A 299 -10.18 12.88 -1.65
C ASP A 299 -10.73 12.24 -2.94
N SER A 300 -10.23 11.08 -3.36
CA SER A 300 -10.60 10.47 -4.63
C SER A 300 -10.30 8.97 -4.66
N GLU A 301 -11.29 8.14 -5.01
CA GLU A 301 -11.05 6.73 -5.35
C GLU A 301 -10.59 6.53 -6.80
N VAL A 302 -10.61 7.57 -7.65
CA VAL A 302 -10.18 7.45 -9.05
C VAL A 302 -8.71 7.06 -9.12
N PHE A 303 -8.42 5.95 -9.81
CA PHE A 303 -7.07 5.49 -10.07
C PHE A 303 -6.61 5.89 -11.47
N VAL A 304 -7.44 5.73 -12.50
CA VAL A 304 -7.14 6.19 -13.88
C VAL A 304 -8.41 6.56 -14.64
N ASP A 305 -8.33 7.58 -15.48
CA ASP A 305 -9.40 7.99 -16.41
C ASP A 305 -8.98 7.61 -17.84
N ILE A 306 -9.68 6.63 -18.42
CA ILE A 306 -9.35 6.07 -19.74
C ILE A 306 -10.25 6.63 -20.84
N ARG A 307 -11.22 7.50 -20.51
CA ARG A 307 -12.24 7.99 -21.46
C ARG A 307 -11.66 8.63 -22.72
N ARG A 308 -10.53 9.32 -22.61
CA ARG A 308 -9.83 9.91 -23.78
C ARG A 308 -9.33 8.85 -24.76
N ALA A 309 -8.86 7.72 -24.25
CA ALA A 309 -8.31 6.63 -25.05
C ALA A 309 -9.41 5.73 -25.65
N LEU A 310 -10.62 5.71 -25.07
CA LEU A 310 -11.79 4.96 -25.57
C LEU A 310 -12.30 5.41 -26.95
N SER A 311 -11.72 6.45 -27.55
CA SER A 311 -11.91 6.78 -28.97
C SER A 311 -11.48 5.61 -29.87
N ARG A 312 -10.49 4.83 -29.43
CA ARG A 312 -10.08 3.54 -30.01
C ARG A 312 -10.31 2.41 -29.02
N ARG A 313 -11.28 1.55 -29.30
CA ARG A 313 -11.74 0.52 -28.36
C ARG A 313 -12.22 -0.77 -29.02
N VAL A 314 -12.22 -1.85 -28.26
CA VAL A 314 -12.99 -3.06 -28.52
C VAL A 314 -14.05 -3.26 -27.43
N LEU A 315 -15.29 -3.52 -27.83
CA LEU A 315 -16.41 -3.89 -26.96
C LEU A 315 -16.60 -5.40 -27.00
N ILE A 316 -16.54 -6.02 -25.83
CA ILE A 316 -16.95 -7.40 -25.58
C ILE A 316 -18.29 -7.30 -24.84
N ASP A 317 -19.39 -7.53 -25.53
CA ASP A 317 -20.71 -7.47 -24.88
C ASP A 317 -20.92 -8.68 -23.95
N GLY A 318 -21.84 -8.54 -23.00
CA GLY A 318 -22.12 -9.55 -21.99
C GLY A 318 -22.66 -10.88 -22.52
N SER A 319 -23.10 -10.95 -23.78
CA SER A 319 -23.46 -12.23 -24.42
C SER A 319 -22.26 -13.00 -24.94
N HIS A 320 -21.11 -12.32 -25.09
CA HIS A 320 -19.83 -12.90 -25.47
C HIS A 320 -18.84 -12.96 -24.29
N ALA A 321 -19.32 -13.08 -23.06
CA ALA A 321 -18.47 -13.19 -21.88
C ALA A 321 -17.53 -14.40 -21.92
N GLY A 322 -16.34 -14.27 -21.33
CA GLY A 322 -15.34 -15.33 -21.24
C GLY A 322 -13.94 -14.82 -20.90
N HIS A 323 -12.95 -15.72 -20.89
CA HIS A 323 -11.53 -15.37 -20.79
C HIS A 323 -11.03 -14.85 -22.13
N TYR A 324 -10.50 -13.64 -22.16
CA TYR A 324 -9.91 -13.06 -23.36
C TYR A 324 -8.51 -12.54 -23.13
N VAL A 325 -7.68 -12.76 -24.15
CA VAL A 325 -6.31 -12.26 -24.22
C VAL A 325 -6.19 -11.31 -25.39
N LEU A 326 -5.75 -10.08 -25.13
CA LEU A 326 -5.45 -9.09 -26.16
C LEU A 326 -3.94 -9.10 -26.43
N GLU A 327 -3.53 -9.48 -27.64
CA GLU A 327 -2.13 -9.56 -28.08
C GLU A 327 -1.92 -8.72 -29.34
N ASP A 328 -0.70 -8.26 -29.58
CA ASP A 328 -0.33 -7.64 -30.85
C ASP A 328 0.33 -8.63 -31.84
N ALA A 329 0.62 -8.14 -33.04
CA ALA A 329 1.23 -8.95 -34.10
C ALA A 329 2.66 -9.42 -33.80
N ASP A 330 3.35 -8.83 -32.81
CA ASP A 330 4.68 -9.27 -32.36
C ASP A 330 4.57 -10.28 -31.21
N GLY A 331 3.34 -10.68 -30.83
CA GLY A 331 3.08 -11.59 -29.72
C GLY A 331 3.13 -10.94 -28.34
N ILE A 332 3.13 -9.60 -28.27
CA ILE A 332 3.11 -8.90 -26.98
C ILE A 332 1.69 -8.94 -26.43
N ARG A 333 1.54 -9.58 -25.28
CA ARG A 333 0.28 -9.63 -24.53
C ARG A 333 0.02 -8.30 -23.83
N LEU A 334 -0.99 -7.57 -24.30
CA LEU A 334 -1.35 -6.24 -23.79
C LEU A 334 -2.25 -6.33 -22.56
N ALA A 335 -3.29 -7.17 -22.62
CA ALA A 335 -4.25 -7.34 -21.55
C ALA A 335 -4.78 -8.77 -21.45
N ASP A 336 -5.14 -9.16 -20.23
CA ASP A 336 -5.90 -10.37 -19.93
C ASP A 336 -7.15 -10.03 -19.10
N LEU A 337 -8.25 -10.73 -19.35
CA LEU A 337 -9.50 -10.52 -18.63
C LEU A 337 -10.37 -11.76 -18.65
N ASN A 338 -11.26 -11.87 -17.67
CA ASN A 338 -12.36 -12.83 -17.72
C ASN A 338 -13.61 -12.12 -17.21
N ASN A 339 -14.56 -11.81 -18.09
CA ASN A 339 -15.79 -11.11 -17.70
C ASN A 339 -16.94 -12.08 -17.46
N ALA A 340 -17.81 -11.77 -16.50
CA ALA A 340 -19.00 -12.57 -16.24
C ALA A 340 -20.06 -12.43 -17.35
N ALA A 341 -20.91 -13.45 -17.51
CA ALA A 341 -22.06 -13.39 -18.41
C ALA A 341 -22.97 -12.21 -18.04
N GLY A 342 -23.39 -11.45 -19.05
CA GLY A 342 -24.18 -10.24 -18.89
C GLY A 342 -23.38 -8.97 -18.54
N GLN A 343 -22.06 -9.07 -18.39
CA GLN A 343 -21.17 -7.93 -18.14
C GLN A 343 -20.48 -7.50 -19.43
N ASP A 344 -20.73 -6.27 -19.86
CA ASP A 344 -19.98 -5.65 -20.95
C ASP A 344 -18.58 -5.27 -20.47
N VAL A 345 -17.58 -5.41 -21.34
CA VAL A 345 -16.23 -4.88 -21.13
C VAL A 345 -15.77 -4.08 -22.34
N VAL A 346 -15.16 -2.94 -22.07
CA VAL A 346 -14.59 -2.07 -23.09
C VAL A 346 -13.09 -1.96 -22.86
N LEU A 347 -12.30 -2.37 -23.85
CA LEU A 347 -10.84 -2.24 -23.79
C LEU A 347 -10.37 -1.13 -24.73
N VAL A 348 -9.50 -0.25 -24.22
CA VAL A 348 -8.66 0.63 -25.01
C VAL A 348 -7.73 -0.21 -25.89
N ARG A 349 -7.49 0.21 -27.13
CA ARG A 349 -6.52 -0.46 -28.01
C ARG A 349 -5.59 0.52 -28.74
N PRO A 350 -4.28 0.19 -28.85
CA PRO A 350 -3.33 0.96 -29.66
C PRO A 350 -3.67 0.93 -31.16
N ASP A 351 -3.06 1.85 -31.91
CA ASP A 351 -3.19 1.90 -33.36
C ASP A 351 -2.24 0.95 -34.09
N ARG A 352 -2.54 -0.34 -33.96
CA ARG A 352 -1.83 -1.43 -34.65
C ARG A 352 -2.76 -2.64 -34.81
N THR A 353 -2.28 -3.66 -35.52
CA THR A 353 -2.99 -4.94 -35.65
C THR A 353 -2.92 -5.66 -34.31
N LEU A 354 -4.07 -6.09 -33.83
CA LEU A 354 -4.21 -6.83 -32.58
C LEU A 354 -5.05 -8.08 -32.79
N PHE A 355 -4.92 -9.02 -31.88
CA PHE A 355 -5.65 -10.26 -31.85
C PHE A 355 -6.30 -10.38 -30.48
N LEU A 356 -7.62 -10.53 -30.46
CA LEU A 356 -8.35 -10.93 -29.27
C LEU A 356 -8.53 -12.44 -29.33
N ARG A 357 -8.04 -13.16 -28.33
CA ARG A 357 -8.05 -14.63 -28.30
C ARG A 357 -8.86 -15.11 -27.12
N ARG A 358 -9.67 -16.14 -27.32
CA ARG A 358 -10.41 -16.85 -26.28
C ARG A 358 -9.77 -18.22 -26.06
N PRO A 359 -9.00 -18.42 -24.97
CA PRO A 359 -8.24 -19.65 -24.78
C PRO A 359 -9.09 -20.93 -24.70
N GLU A 360 -10.33 -20.84 -24.20
CA GLU A 360 -11.17 -22.01 -23.90
C GLU A 360 -11.60 -22.80 -25.13
N ASP A 361 -11.91 -22.11 -26.24
CA ASP A 361 -12.28 -22.71 -27.52
C ASP A 361 -11.28 -22.37 -28.64
N GLU A 362 -10.12 -21.82 -28.25
CA GLU A 362 -9.08 -21.35 -29.14
C GLU A 362 -9.57 -20.33 -30.19
N ALA A 363 -10.70 -19.63 -29.99
CA ALA A 363 -11.18 -18.66 -30.98
C ALA A 363 -10.26 -17.43 -31.04
N GLU A 364 -9.93 -16.97 -32.25
CA GLU A 364 -9.14 -15.76 -32.48
C GLU A 364 -9.91 -14.75 -33.33
N TYR A 365 -9.86 -13.48 -32.92
CA TYR A 365 -10.50 -12.36 -33.59
C TYR A 365 -9.45 -11.30 -33.91
N GLU A 366 -9.19 -11.08 -35.20
CA GLU A 366 -8.29 -10.00 -35.64
C GLU A 366 -8.99 -8.65 -35.55
N LEU A 367 -8.28 -7.70 -34.96
CA LEU A 367 -8.72 -6.33 -34.75
C LEU A 367 -7.94 -5.41 -35.70
N GLU A 368 -8.56 -5.12 -36.84
CA GLU A 368 -7.97 -4.29 -37.90
C GLU A 368 -7.65 -2.87 -37.42
N PRO A 369 -6.45 -2.32 -37.69
CA PRO A 369 -6.04 -0.96 -37.26
C PRO A 369 -6.99 0.14 -37.74
N ALA A 370 -7.55 -0.03 -38.95
CA ALA A 370 -8.39 0.95 -39.62
C ALA A 370 -9.76 1.16 -38.94
N ARG A 371 -10.20 0.23 -38.09
CA ARG A 371 -11.47 0.34 -37.35
C ARG A 371 -11.19 0.79 -35.92
N PRO A 372 -11.41 2.07 -35.58
CA PRO A 372 -11.12 2.56 -34.23
C PRO A 372 -12.06 1.95 -33.19
N GLN A 373 -13.31 1.68 -33.54
CA GLN A 373 -14.29 1.07 -32.64
C GLN A 373 -14.73 -0.25 -33.24
N VAL A 374 -14.59 -1.33 -32.46
CA VAL A 374 -14.92 -2.68 -32.88
C VAL A 374 -15.80 -3.32 -31.81
N ALA A 375 -16.93 -3.90 -32.20
CA ALA A 375 -17.68 -4.79 -31.32
C ALA A 375 -17.35 -6.25 -31.66
N LEU A 376 -17.12 -7.08 -30.64
CA LEU A 376 -16.78 -8.49 -30.84
C LEU A 376 -17.87 -9.23 -31.63
N ALA A 377 -19.14 -8.89 -31.41
CA ALA A 377 -20.29 -9.44 -32.13
C ALA A 377 -20.25 -9.21 -33.65
N GLU A 378 -19.46 -8.25 -34.14
CA GLU A 378 -19.30 -7.96 -35.57
C GLU A 378 -18.16 -8.76 -36.21
N LEU A 379 -17.37 -9.49 -35.42
CA LEU A 379 -16.21 -10.25 -35.88
C LEU A 379 -16.57 -11.72 -36.05
N SER A 380 -15.89 -12.36 -37.01
CA SER A 380 -15.95 -13.81 -37.18
C SER A 380 -14.71 -14.46 -36.57
N PRO A 381 -14.86 -15.47 -35.70
CA PRO A 381 -13.72 -16.17 -35.12
C PRO A 381 -12.95 -16.93 -36.21
N ARG A 382 -11.64 -17.00 -36.05
CA ARG A 382 -10.74 -17.80 -36.87
C ARG A 382 -10.01 -18.81 -36.01
N ALA A 383 -9.58 -19.91 -36.63
CA ALA A 383 -8.68 -20.86 -35.98
C ALA A 383 -7.28 -20.24 -35.89
N PRO A 384 -6.60 -20.32 -34.74
CA PRO A 384 -5.31 -19.71 -34.53
C PRO A 384 -4.26 -20.47 -35.35
N LEU A 385 -3.31 -19.72 -35.92
CA LEU A 385 -2.25 -20.28 -36.75
C LEU A 385 -1.24 -21.11 -35.94
N VAL A 386 -1.11 -20.85 -34.63
CA VAL A 386 -0.17 -21.52 -33.72
C VAL A 386 -0.83 -21.80 -32.37
N ARG A 387 -0.74 -23.06 -31.91
CA ARG A 387 -1.16 -23.48 -30.57
C ARG A 387 -0.01 -23.35 -29.58
N MET A 388 -0.25 -22.66 -28.46
CA MET A 388 0.66 -22.72 -27.31
C MET A 388 0.42 -24.01 -26.52
N ARG A 389 1.47 -24.75 -26.18
CA ARG A 389 1.42 -25.95 -25.31
C ARG A 389 2.57 -25.90 -24.30
N GLY A 390 2.35 -26.38 -23.08
CA GLY A 390 3.42 -26.58 -22.09
C GLY A 390 3.03 -26.23 -20.65
N ALA A 391 3.92 -26.51 -19.69
CA ALA A 391 3.69 -26.29 -18.26
C ALA A 391 3.46 -24.81 -17.89
N ALA A 392 4.07 -23.88 -18.64
CA ALA A 392 3.82 -22.46 -18.51
C ALA A 392 2.33 -22.15 -18.79
N HIS A 393 1.78 -22.69 -19.90
CA HIS A 393 0.35 -22.59 -20.27
C HIS A 393 -0.61 -23.09 -19.17
N GLU A 394 -0.28 -24.20 -18.52
CA GLU A 394 -1.06 -24.75 -17.40
C GLU A 394 -1.02 -23.87 -16.14
N ALA A 395 0.10 -23.19 -15.87
CA ALA A 395 0.17 -22.20 -14.79
C ALA A 395 -0.63 -20.93 -15.16
N PHE A 396 -0.62 -20.53 -16.44
CA PHE A 396 -1.39 -19.39 -16.95
C PHE A 396 -2.89 -19.60 -16.90
N ALA A 397 -3.37 -20.82 -17.14
CA ALA A 397 -4.80 -21.16 -17.07
C ALA A 397 -5.42 -20.93 -15.67
N ARG A 398 -4.60 -20.63 -14.65
CA ARG A 398 -5.08 -20.31 -13.30
C ARG A 398 -5.22 -18.81 -13.05
N LEU A 399 -4.46 -17.96 -13.74
CA LEU A 399 -4.69 -16.53 -13.68
C LEU A 399 -5.91 -16.20 -14.53
N PHE A 400 -6.76 -15.31 -14.04
CA PHE A 400 -8.01 -14.94 -14.69
C PHE A 400 -8.97 -16.13 -14.93
N ALA A 401 -8.77 -17.26 -14.26
CA ALA A 401 -9.62 -18.44 -14.39
C ALA A 401 -11.07 -18.21 -13.93
N LEU A 402 -11.29 -17.22 -13.06
CA LEU A 402 -12.60 -16.89 -12.53
C LEU A 402 -13.10 -15.57 -13.12
N PRO A 403 -14.40 -15.49 -13.49
CA PRO A 403 -14.96 -14.27 -14.06
C PRO A 403 -14.97 -13.14 -13.03
N PHE A 404 -14.64 -11.94 -13.49
CA PHE A 404 -14.74 -10.67 -12.78
C PHE A 404 -16.15 -10.09 -12.96
N ASP A 405 -16.80 -9.78 -11.84
CA ASP A 405 -18.17 -9.28 -11.76
C ASP A 405 -18.31 -8.19 -10.67
N SER A 406 -19.47 -7.56 -10.60
CA SER A 406 -19.72 -6.49 -9.63
C SER A 406 -19.57 -6.95 -8.19
N ARG A 407 -19.84 -8.24 -7.92
CA ARG A 407 -19.70 -8.84 -6.60
C ARG A 407 -18.25 -8.83 -6.14
N ALA A 408 -17.30 -9.10 -7.03
CA ALA A 408 -15.87 -9.00 -6.70
C ALA A 408 -15.49 -7.57 -6.25
N VAL A 409 -16.10 -6.53 -6.84
CA VAL A 409 -15.88 -5.13 -6.46
C VAL A 409 -16.55 -4.80 -5.12
N ASP A 410 -17.79 -5.26 -4.92
CA ASP A 410 -18.56 -5.03 -3.68
C ASP A 410 -17.92 -5.70 -2.46
N GLU A 411 -17.35 -6.89 -2.63
CA GLU A 411 -16.67 -7.65 -1.57
C GLU A 411 -15.23 -7.16 -1.32
N PHE A 412 -14.64 -6.39 -2.23
CA PHE A 412 -13.26 -5.92 -2.09
C PHE A 412 -13.14 -4.79 -1.06
N ALA A 413 -12.32 -5.03 -0.04
CA ALA A 413 -11.99 -4.05 0.97
C ALA A 413 -10.69 -3.32 0.62
N LEU A 414 -10.78 -2.01 0.44
CA LEU A 414 -9.60 -1.15 0.37
C LEU A 414 -8.79 -1.21 1.66
N ALA A 415 -7.47 -1.07 1.55
CA ALA A 415 -6.63 -1.01 2.72
C ALA A 415 -7.01 0.23 3.58
N PRO A 416 -7.15 0.07 4.90
CA PRO A 416 -7.56 1.18 5.75
C PRO A 416 -6.53 2.31 5.69
N ALA A 417 -7.02 3.55 5.60
CA ALA A 417 -6.17 4.73 5.78
C ALA A 417 -5.55 4.67 7.19
N ALA A 418 -4.25 4.96 7.30
CA ALA A 418 -3.64 5.10 8.62
C ALA A 418 -4.41 6.20 9.38
N PRO A 419 -4.92 5.95 10.60
CA PRO A 419 -5.59 7.00 11.35
C PRO A 419 -4.59 8.13 11.60
N LEU A 420 -4.93 9.33 11.14
CA LEU A 420 -4.26 10.57 11.56
C LEU A 420 -4.42 10.66 13.07
N ARG A 421 -3.39 10.28 13.81
CA ARG A 421 -3.37 10.49 15.25
C ARG A 421 -2.97 11.93 15.49
N ASP A 422 -3.92 12.68 16.06
CA ASP A 422 -3.68 13.97 16.68
C ASP A 422 -2.92 13.70 17.99
N ASP A 423 -1.61 13.44 17.88
CA ASP A 423 -0.76 13.22 19.04
C ASP A 423 -0.46 14.58 19.70
N GLY A 424 -1.38 15.04 20.54
CA GLY A 424 -1.02 15.87 21.70
C GLY A 424 0.09 15.16 22.50
N PRO A 425 0.92 15.89 23.27
CA PRO A 425 2.14 15.34 23.87
C PRO A 425 1.84 14.02 24.57
N ALA A 426 2.39 12.94 24.02
CA ALA A 426 2.09 11.58 24.44
C ALA A 426 2.59 11.38 25.87
N THR A 427 1.67 11.19 26.82
CA THR A 427 2.04 10.66 28.13
C THR A 427 2.46 9.20 27.95
N PRO A 428 3.72 8.81 28.26
CA PRO A 428 4.25 7.50 27.92
C PRO A 428 3.81 6.46 28.96
N ASN A 429 2.55 6.04 28.91
CA ASN A 429 2.07 4.89 29.69
C ASN A 429 1.83 3.71 28.77
N THR A 430 2.91 3.13 28.23
CA THR A 430 2.87 1.73 27.81
C THR A 430 3.25 0.89 29.03
N PRO A 431 2.35 0.06 29.58
CA PRO A 431 2.73 -0.80 30.70
C PRO A 431 3.86 -1.72 30.26
N TRP A 432 4.97 -1.70 31.00
CA TRP A 432 6.13 -2.54 30.72
C TRP A 432 5.70 -4.02 30.72
N SER A 433 6.31 -4.82 29.83
CA SER A 433 6.08 -6.26 29.89
C SER A 433 6.45 -6.79 31.28
N PRO A 434 5.70 -7.74 31.85
CA PRO A 434 5.97 -8.27 33.19
C PRO A 434 7.42 -8.75 33.36
N ARG A 435 8.02 -9.25 32.27
CA ARG A 435 9.43 -9.66 32.20
C ARG A 435 10.41 -8.48 32.33
N ARG A 436 10.13 -7.35 31.69
CA ARG A 436 10.98 -6.16 31.76
C ARG A 436 10.89 -5.53 33.16
N THR A 437 9.70 -5.50 33.75
CA THR A 437 9.51 -5.09 35.15
C THR A 437 10.29 -5.99 36.09
N LEU A 438 10.18 -7.32 35.92
CA LEU A 438 10.92 -8.29 36.73
C LEU A 438 12.45 -8.14 36.58
N GLY A 439 12.94 -7.89 35.36
CA GLY A 439 14.37 -7.66 35.11
C GLY A 439 14.91 -6.41 35.80
N VAL A 440 14.17 -5.29 35.73
CA VAL A 440 14.57 -4.03 36.41
C VAL A 440 14.48 -4.16 37.93
N VAL A 441 13.43 -4.80 38.46
CA VAL A 441 13.31 -5.08 39.90
C VAL A 441 14.45 -5.97 40.38
N ALA A 442 14.80 -7.03 39.64
CA ALA A 442 15.92 -7.90 39.97
C ALA A 442 17.26 -7.15 39.97
N LEU A 443 17.51 -6.27 38.99
CA LEU A 443 18.71 -5.41 39.03
C LEU A 443 18.75 -4.51 40.26
N GLY A 444 17.61 -3.90 40.63
CA GLY A 444 17.51 -3.07 41.83
C GLY A 444 17.78 -3.85 43.12
N VAL A 445 17.16 -5.01 43.29
CA VAL A 445 17.37 -5.89 44.45
C VAL A 445 18.81 -6.39 44.51
N GLY A 446 19.38 -6.78 43.37
CA GLY A 446 20.78 -7.22 43.27
C GLY A 446 21.77 -6.12 43.69
N ALA A 447 21.55 -4.87 43.25
CA ALA A 447 22.37 -3.74 43.65
C ALA A 447 22.32 -3.45 45.16
N VAL A 448 21.14 -3.55 45.78
CA VAL A 448 21.00 -3.43 47.25
C VAL A 448 21.77 -4.55 47.97
N GLY A 449 21.67 -5.80 47.50
CA GLY A 449 22.41 -6.93 48.06
C GLY A 449 23.92 -6.75 47.98
N LEU A 450 24.43 -6.29 46.83
CA LEU A 450 25.85 -5.96 46.67
C LEU A 450 26.29 -4.83 47.62
N GLY A 451 25.48 -3.78 47.76
CA GLY A 451 25.74 -2.69 48.70
C GLY A 451 25.84 -3.15 50.14
N LEU A 452 24.86 -3.92 50.63
CA LEU A 452 24.89 -4.49 51.98
C LEU A 452 26.10 -5.42 52.19
N GLY A 453 26.43 -6.22 51.18
CA GLY A 453 27.60 -7.09 51.22
C GLY A 453 28.91 -6.33 51.37
N THR A 454 29.10 -5.25 50.61
CA THR A 454 30.27 -4.38 50.74
C THR A 454 30.34 -3.69 52.11
N TYR A 455 29.20 -3.25 52.65
CA TYR A 455 29.14 -2.63 53.98
C TYR A 455 29.63 -3.59 55.07
N PHE A 456 29.07 -4.81 55.12
CA PHE A 456 29.47 -5.80 56.13
C PHE A 456 30.94 -6.23 55.99
N ALA A 457 31.46 -6.32 54.76
CA ALA A 457 32.88 -6.62 54.54
C ALA A 457 33.79 -5.51 55.10
N LEU A 458 33.42 -4.25 54.90
CA LEU A 458 34.17 -3.10 55.43
C LEU A 458 34.06 -2.99 56.95
N ASP A 459 32.89 -3.27 57.53
CA ASP A 459 32.69 -3.29 58.99
C ASP A 459 33.51 -4.40 59.64
N ALA A 460 33.45 -5.63 59.10
CA ALA A 460 34.25 -6.76 59.57
C ALA A 460 35.75 -6.45 59.54
N HIS A 461 36.24 -5.83 58.45
CA HIS A 461 37.63 -5.41 58.34
C HIS A 461 38.00 -4.31 59.36
N GLY A 462 37.12 -3.35 59.58
CA GLY A 462 37.30 -2.30 60.59
C GLY A 462 37.35 -2.84 62.02
N VAL A 463 36.51 -3.83 62.34
CA VAL A 463 36.50 -4.52 63.64
C VAL A 463 37.73 -5.43 63.80
N ALA A 464 38.19 -6.06 62.71
CA ALA A 464 39.38 -6.91 62.73
C ALA A 464 40.68 -6.11 62.95
N THR A 465 40.78 -4.91 62.37
CA THR A 465 42.00 -4.08 62.38
C THR A 465 42.17 -3.21 63.62
N ARG A 466 41.10 -2.91 64.37
CA ARG A 466 41.14 -2.10 65.61
C ARG A 466 41.36 -2.94 66.88
N ALA A 467 42.34 -3.86 66.86
CA ALA A 467 42.67 -4.64 68.05
C ALA A 467 43.42 -3.77 69.09
N PRO A 468 42.98 -3.70 70.36
CA PRO A 468 43.70 -3.00 71.42
C PRO A 468 45.01 -3.70 71.81
N ASP A 469 46.06 -2.95 72.16
CA ASP A 469 47.39 -3.47 72.53
C ASP A 469 47.40 -4.39 73.78
N ARG A 470 46.30 -4.42 74.56
CA ARG A 470 46.10 -5.29 75.74
C ARG A 470 44.65 -5.78 75.81
N GLU A 471 44.26 -6.65 74.89
CA GLU A 471 42.94 -7.29 74.85
C GLU A 471 42.88 -8.56 75.73
N SER A 472 41.77 -8.79 76.43
CA SER A 472 41.56 -10.05 77.16
C SER A 472 41.12 -11.18 76.20
N ASN A 473 41.35 -12.45 76.56
CA ASN A 473 40.91 -13.58 75.73
C ASN A 473 39.38 -13.62 75.53
N ALA A 474 38.61 -13.10 76.49
CA ALA A 474 37.15 -13.03 76.37
C ALA A 474 36.71 -11.99 75.34
N ASP A 475 37.32 -10.81 75.36
CA ASP A 475 37.03 -9.73 74.41
C ASP A 475 37.47 -10.09 72.99
N ALA A 476 38.63 -10.75 72.85
CA ALA A 476 39.12 -11.26 71.57
C ALA A 476 38.18 -12.32 70.97
N PHE A 477 37.58 -13.18 71.82
CA PHE A 477 36.60 -14.17 71.38
C PHE A 477 35.28 -13.53 70.93
N GLU A 478 34.77 -12.53 71.65
CA GLU A 478 33.57 -11.79 71.24
C GLU A 478 33.77 -11.02 69.93
N ARG A 479 34.93 -10.38 69.77
CA ARG A 479 35.32 -9.70 68.53
C ARG A 479 35.41 -10.68 67.36
N SER A 480 36.06 -11.84 67.55
CA SER A 480 36.14 -12.89 66.53
C SER A 480 34.76 -13.41 66.12
N ARG A 481 33.84 -13.62 67.08
CA ARG A 481 32.45 -13.99 66.80
C ARG A 481 31.70 -12.92 65.99
N ARG A 482 31.93 -11.64 66.31
CA ARG A 482 31.33 -10.52 65.58
C ARG A 482 31.84 -10.46 64.14
N VAL A 483 33.16 -10.54 63.95
CA VAL A 483 33.80 -10.57 62.63
C VAL A 483 33.24 -11.74 61.80
N SER A 484 33.19 -12.94 62.36
CA SER A 484 32.67 -14.12 61.66
C SER A 484 31.19 -13.97 61.24
N ARG A 485 30.36 -13.33 62.07
CA ARG A 485 28.96 -13.03 61.73
C ARG A 485 28.87 -12.01 60.58
N GLU A 486 29.67 -10.96 60.62
CA GLU A 486 29.70 -9.91 59.59
C GLU A 486 30.28 -10.44 58.27
N GLU A 487 31.31 -11.28 58.30
CA GLU A 487 31.85 -11.97 57.11
C GLU A 487 30.82 -12.92 56.48
N THR A 488 30.05 -13.65 57.31
CA THR A 488 28.97 -14.52 56.84
C THR A 488 27.87 -13.68 56.17
N ALA A 489 27.47 -12.56 56.78
CA ALA A 489 26.48 -11.65 56.22
C ALA A 489 26.96 -10.99 54.91
N ALA A 490 28.24 -10.61 54.85
CA ALA A 490 28.88 -10.07 53.66
C ALA A 490 28.85 -11.08 52.51
N THR A 491 29.24 -12.33 52.77
CA THR A 491 29.30 -13.40 51.76
C THR A 491 27.92 -13.71 51.20
N ILE A 492 26.91 -13.90 52.06
CA ILE A 492 25.53 -14.17 51.63
C ILE A 492 24.99 -13.02 50.77
N SER A 493 25.23 -11.78 51.19
CA SER A 493 24.72 -10.60 50.51
C SER A 493 25.40 -10.36 49.15
N LEU A 494 26.72 -10.56 49.06
CA LEU A 494 27.48 -10.43 47.81
C LEU A 494 27.10 -11.51 46.79
N VAL A 495 27.07 -12.77 47.21
CA VAL A 495 26.74 -13.89 46.32
C VAL A 495 25.27 -13.84 45.90
N GLY A 496 24.36 -13.60 46.85
CA GLY A 496 22.93 -13.46 46.57
C GLY A 496 22.62 -12.25 45.69
N GLY A 497 23.19 -11.08 46.02
CA GLY A 497 23.03 -9.84 45.25
C GLY A 497 23.56 -9.98 43.82
N GLY A 498 24.75 -10.57 43.67
CA GLY A 498 25.35 -10.83 42.35
C GLY A 498 24.53 -11.77 41.48
N ALA A 499 24.02 -12.87 42.05
CA ALA A 499 23.18 -13.82 41.31
C ALA A 499 21.86 -13.20 40.84
N VAL A 500 21.21 -12.39 41.69
CA VAL A 500 19.96 -11.69 41.35
C VAL A 500 20.19 -10.60 40.29
N ALA A 501 21.29 -9.85 40.39
CA ALA A 501 21.67 -8.86 39.37
C ALA A 501 21.93 -9.51 38.01
N ALA A 502 22.67 -10.62 37.97
CA ALA A 502 22.95 -11.36 36.75
C ALA A 502 21.67 -11.94 36.11
N ALA A 503 20.73 -12.45 36.91
CA ALA A 503 19.43 -12.88 36.42
C ALA A 503 18.61 -11.71 35.83
N GLY A 504 18.62 -10.55 36.48
CA GLY A 504 17.99 -9.33 35.98
C GLY A 504 18.58 -8.87 34.64
N ALA A 505 19.92 -8.88 34.51
CA ALA A 505 20.61 -8.56 33.27
C ALA A 505 20.26 -9.53 32.13
N LEU A 506 20.22 -10.84 32.40
CA LEU A 506 19.81 -11.84 31.41
C LEU A 506 18.37 -11.64 30.92
N LEU A 507 17.44 -11.30 31.82
CA LEU A 507 16.04 -11.02 31.45
C LEU A 507 15.90 -9.79 30.54
N LEU A 508 16.80 -8.80 30.66
CA LEU A 508 16.75 -7.57 29.87
C LEU A 508 17.52 -7.68 28.54
N LEU A 509 18.65 -8.39 28.53
CA LEU A 509 19.56 -8.46 27.37
C LEU A 509 19.23 -9.64 26.44
N TRP A 510 18.64 -10.73 26.96
CA TRP A 510 18.26 -11.91 26.18
C TRP A 510 16.76 -12.24 26.28
N PRO A 511 15.89 -11.45 25.62
CA PRO A 511 14.43 -11.60 25.73
C PRO A 511 13.89 -12.94 25.21
N GLN A 512 14.68 -13.70 24.44
CA GLN A 512 14.33 -15.01 23.90
C GLN A 512 14.56 -16.18 24.89
N ALA A 513 15.24 -15.96 26.02
CA ALA A 513 15.45 -17.01 27.02
C ALA A 513 14.11 -17.40 27.69
N ARG A 514 13.75 -18.70 27.67
CA ARG A 514 12.46 -19.19 28.20
C ARG A 514 12.51 -19.56 29.69
N ASN A 515 13.64 -20.05 30.18
CA ASN A 515 13.84 -20.44 31.58
C ASN A 515 15.17 -19.85 32.09
N VAL A 516 15.13 -18.85 32.97
CA VAL A 516 16.32 -18.35 33.67
C VAL A 516 16.35 -18.97 35.07
N GLN A 517 17.45 -19.63 35.42
CA GLN A 517 17.68 -20.19 36.75
C GLN A 517 18.87 -19.48 37.37
N ALA A 518 18.71 -19.03 38.62
CA ALA A 518 19.77 -18.45 39.42
C ALA A 518 19.81 -19.17 40.77
N VAL A 519 20.98 -19.68 41.15
CA VAL A 519 21.20 -20.36 42.42
C VAL A 519 22.40 -19.73 43.10
N ALA A 520 22.23 -19.37 44.37
CA ALA A 520 23.28 -18.87 45.24
C ALA A 520 23.61 -19.91 46.32
N LEU A 521 24.88 -20.29 46.42
CA LEU A 521 25.42 -21.20 47.44
C LEU A 521 26.52 -20.48 48.24
N PRO A 522 26.82 -20.92 49.48
CA PRO A 522 27.91 -20.33 50.27
C PRO A 522 29.29 -20.37 49.60
N SER A 523 29.49 -21.31 48.66
CA SER A 523 30.74 -21.50 47.89
C SER A 523 30.75 -20.85 46.50
N GLY A 524 29.65 -20.21 46.07
CA GLY A 524 29.54 -19.57 44.75
C GLY A 524 28.11 -19.48 44.22
N GLY A 525 27.92 -18.83 43.08
CA GLY A 525 26.62 -18.73 42.41
C GLY A 525 26.69 -19.18 40.95
N TYR A 526 25.61 -19.74 40.43
CA TYR A 526 25.44 -20.04 39.01
C TYR A 526 24.16 -19.39 38.50
N VAL A 527 24.25 -18.84 37.29
CA VAL A 527 23.10 -18.36 36.53
C VAL A 527 23.17 -18.95 35.15
N GLY A 528 22.07 -19.56 34.69
CA GLY A 528 22.00 -20.08 33.34
C GLY A 528 20.57 -20.20 32.83
N TYR A 529 20.47 -20.64 31.58
CA TYR A 529 19.21 -20.67 30.87
C TYR A 529 19.17 -21.80 29.83
N SER A 530 17.98 -22.32 29.52
CA SER A 530 17.81 -23.40 28.54
C SER A 530 17.41 -22.86 27.16
N HIS A 531 18.12 -23.31 26.12
CA HIS A 531 17.68 -23.22 24.72
C HIS A 531 16.99 -24.54 24.34
N SER A 532 15.84 -24.46 23.67
CA SER A 532 15.35 -25.58 22.86
C SER A 532 15.84 -25.34 21.43
N PHE A 533 16.50 -26.32 20.83
CA PHE A 533 16.72 -26.34 19.38
C PHE A 533 15.38 -26.43 18.64
#